data_AF-A0AAV3F114-F1
#
_entry.id   AF-A0AAV3F114-F1
#
_cell.length_a   1.000
_cell.length_b   1.000
_cell.length_c   1.000
_cell.angle_alpha   90.00
_cell.angle_beta   90.00
_cell.angle_gamma   90.00
#
_symmetry.space_group_name_H-M   'P 1'
#
loop_
_entity.id
_entity.type
_entity.pdbx_description
1 polymer ?
#
loop_
_entity_poly.entity_id
_entity_poly.type
_entity_poly.pdbx_seq_one_letter_code
_entity_poly.pdbx_strand_id
1 'polypeptide(L)'
;MPYTTIIGCEVSDLSNIPEGMTGHTIEASTYNKITATGDLTKGLVINEWFKIWEQQWDRKYTADFEIYDEKSMNPQDAEVSIYVAIK
;
A
#
# COMPACT_ATOMS: atom_id res chain seq x y z
N MET A 1 -8.03 -13.86 -10.36
CA MET A 1 -8.68 -14.03 -9.05
C MET A 1 -9.07 -12.66 -8.54
N PRO A 2 -10.22 -12.48 -7.88
CA PRO A 2 -10.57 -11.19 -7.30
C PRO A 2 -9.53 -10.81 -6.24
N TYR A 3 -9.06 -9.58 -6.27
CA TYR A 3 -8.29 -9.00 -5.17
C TYR A 3 -9.25 -8.21 -4.29
N THR A 4 -8.94 -8.13 -3.00
CA THR A 4 -9.64 -7.26 -2.05
C THR A 4 -8.77 -6.03 -1.82
N THR A 5 -9.37 -4.85 -1.87
CA THR A 5 -8.71 -3.59 -1.51
C THR A 5 -9.39 -3.03 -0.27
N ILE A 6 -8.59 -2.59 0.70
CA ILE A 6 -9.06 -1.94 1.93
C ILE A 6 -8.39 -0.57 2.01
N ILE A 7 -9.18 0.46 2.29
CA ILE A 7 -8.68 1.79 2.66
C ILE A 7 -8.98 1.96 4.14
N GLY A 8 -7.94 2.23 4.93
CA GLY A 8 -8.04 2.34 6.39
C GLY A 8 -6.81 2.96 7.00
N CYS A 9 -6.74 2.93 8.33
CA CYS A 9 -5.59 3.38 9.10
C CYS A 9 -5.08 2.24 10.00
N GLU A 10 -3.81 2.31 10.38
CA GLU A 10 -3.24 1.43 11.39
C GLU A 10 -3.91 1.70 12.75
N VAL A 11 -4.22 0.63 13.47
CA VAL A 11 -4.81 0.67 14.81
C VAL A 11 -4.02 -0.23 15.75
N SER A 12 -4.06 0.05 17.05
CA SER A 12 -3.35 -0.74 18.07
C SER A 12 -3.88 -2.16 18.20
N ASP A 13 -5.17 -2.37 17.94
CA ASP A 13 -5.86 -3.65 18.05
C ASP A 13 -7.20 -3.63 17.28
N LEU A 14 -7.80 -4.80 17.12
CA LEU A 14 -9.08 -4.99 16.44
C LEU A 14 -10.23 -5.31 17.41
N SER A 15 -10.12 -4.91 18.68
CA SER A 15 -11.13 -5.26 19.71
C SER A 15 -12.47 -4.56 19.52
N ASN A 16 -12.47 -3.38 18.90
CA ASN A 16 -13.68 -2.61 18.60
C ASN A 16 -13.66 -2.13 17.14
N ILE A 17 -14.44 -2.79 16.30
CA ILE A 17 -14.61 -2.43 14.89
C ILE A 17 -15.97 -1.73 14.74
N PRO A 18 -16.01 -0.47 14.26
CA PRO A 18 -17.26 0.25 14.04
C PRO A 18 -18.20 -0.48 13.07
N GLU A 19 -19.50 -0.26 13.21
CA GLU A 19 -20.50 -0.79 12.28
C GLU A 19 -20.19 -0.34 10.84
N GLY A 20 -20.22 -1.29 9.90
CA GLY A 20 -19.91 -1.04 8.50
C GLY A 20 -18.41 -0.99 8.16
N MET A 21 -17.50 -1.19 9.13
CA MET A 21 -16.07 -1.32 8.90
C MET A 21 -15.60 -2.77 9.03
N THR A 22 -14.37 -3.04 8.58
CA THR A 22 -13.69 -4.32 8.78
C THR A 22 -12.32 -4.09 9.42
N GLY A 23 -11.91 -5.04 10.26
CA GLY A 23 -10.52 -5.16 10.71
C GLY A 23 -9.75 -6.08 9.78
N HIS A 24 -8.45 -5.81 9.60
CA HIS A 24 -7.56 -6.70 8.87
C HIS A 24 -6.16 -6.67 9.48
N THR A 25 -5.56 -7.84 9.67
CA THR A 25 -4.19 -7.97 10.15
C THR A 25 -3.29 -8.32 8.97
N ILE A 26 -2.29 -7.47 8.72
CA ILE A 26 -1.22 -7.75 7.77
C ILE A 26 -0.12 -8.48 8.53
N GLU A 27 0.07 -9.76 8.22
CA GLU A 27 1.11 -10.58 8.86
C GLU A 27 2.52 -10.08 8.54
N ALA A 28 3.45 -10.32 9.47
CA ALA A 28 4.86 -10.02 9.26
C ALA A 28 5.42 -10.74 8.03
N SER A 29 6.15 -10.01 7.20
CA SER A 29 6.76 -10.55 5.98
C SER A 29 8.01 -9.75 5.60
N THR A 30 8.76 -10.27 4.63
CA THR A 30 9.77 -9.51 3.91
C THR A 30 9.09 -8.67 2.83
N TYR A 31 9.49 -7.41 2.72
CA TYR A 31 8.93 -6.47 1.76
C TYR A 31 10.04 -5.76 0.99
N ASN A 32 9.84 -5.58 -0.31
CA ASN A 32 10.52 -4.52 -1.04
C ASN A 32 9.77 -3.22 -0.82
N LYS A 33 10.48 -2.18 -0.38
CA LYS A 33 9.94 -0.82 -0.25
C LYS A 33 10.29 -0.01 -1.49
N ILE A 34 9.29 0.58 -2.12
CA ILE A 34 9.42 1.53 -3.21
C ILE A 34 8.89 2.87 -2.71
N THR A 35 9.56 3.97 -3.05
CA THR A 35 9.08 5.33 -2.75
C THR A 35 8.69 6.00 -4.06
N ALA A 36 7.39 6.26 -4.23
CA ALA A 36 6.85 7.01 -5.36
C ALA A 36 6.78 8.50 -4.98
N THR A 37 7.37 9.38 -5.80
CA THR A 37 7.32 10.84 -5.59
C THR A 37 6.73 11.56 -6.78
N GLY A 38 5.86 12.55 -6.54
CA GLY A 38 5.30 13.41 -7.58
C GLY A 38 3.82 13.75 -7.37
N ASP A 39 3.11 13.95 -8.47
CA ASP A 39 1.72 14.44 -8.46
C ASP A 39 0.71 13.28 -8.40
N LEU A 40 0.06 13.11 -7.24
CA LEU A 40 -0.98 12.10 -7.01
C LEU A 40 -2.13 12.19 -8.01
N THR A 41 -2.45 13.40 -8.48
CA THR A 41 -3.56 13.61 -9.42
C THR A 41 -3.20 13.18 -10.85
N LYS A 42 -1.93 12.89 -11.12
CA LYS A 42 -1.41 12.46 -12.42
C LYS A 42 -0.99 10.99 -12.46
N GLY A 43 -1.62 10.17 -11.62
CA GLY A 43 -1.42 8.72 -11.65
C GLY A 43 -0.09 8.26 -11.08
N LEU A 44 0.53 9.04 -10.17
CA LEU A 44 1.81 8.71 -9.51
C LEU A 44 1.88 7.24 -9.09
N VAL A 45 0.88 6.77 -8.34
CA VAL A 45 0.88 5.46 -7.69
C VAL A 45 0.67 4.33 -8.71
N ILE A 46 -0.31 4.47 -9.61
CA ILE A 46 -0.56 3.43 -10.64
C ILE A 46 0.60 3.31 -11.62
N ASN A 47 1.28 4.41 -11.95
CA ASN A 47 2.46 4.38 -12.79
C ASN A 47 3.62 3.64 -12.11
N GLU A 48 3.78 3.77 -10.79
CA GLU A 48 4.77 3.00 -10.05
C GLU A 48 4.40 1.50 -9.99
N TRP A 49 3.12 1.17 -9.85
CA TRP A 49 2.64 -0.21 -9.93
C TRP A 49 2.93 -0.88 -11.27
N PHE A 50 2.76 -0.17 -12.40
CA PHE A 50 3.13 -0.72 -13.70
C PHE A 50 4.61 -1.12 -13.74
N LYS A 51 5.51 -0.28 -13.21
CA LYS A 51 6.94 -0.61 -13.11
C LYS A 51 7.21 -1.80 -12.19
N ILE A 52 6.49 -1.89 -11.07
CA ILE A 52 6.58 -3.00 -10.11
C ILE A 52 6.14 -4.32 -10.76
N TRP A 53 5.07 -4.32 -11.55
CA TRP A 53 4.57 -5.52 -12.22
C TRP A 53 5.48 -6.03 -13.34
N GLU A 54 6.31 -5.16 -13.91
CA GLU A 54 7.35 -5.55 -14.86
C GLU A 54 8.57 -6.21 -14.18
N GLN A 55 8.70 -6.11 -12.85
CA GLN A 55 9.81 -6.72 -12.12
C GLN A 55 9.66 -8.24 -11.99
N GLN A 56 10.79 -8.94 -12.15
CA GLN A 56 10.90 -10.39 -11.97
C GLN A 56 11.18 -10.76 -10.51
N TRP A 57 10.40 -10.23 -9.57
CA TRP A 57 10.57 -10.54 -8.14
C TRP A 57 9.91 -11.86 -7.75
N ASP A 58 10.51 -12.59 -6.81
CA ASP A 58 9.88 -13.74 -6.18
C ASP A 58 8.85 -13.26 -5.14
N ARG A 59 7.65 -12.92 -5.63
CA ARG A 59 6.58 -12.35 -4.83
C ARG A 59 5.92 -13.40 -3.94
N LYS A 60 5.54 -12.98 -2.73
CA LYS A 60 4.84 -13.82 -1.75
C LYS A 60 3.32 -13.80 -1.94
N TYR A 61 2.78 -12.73 -2.52
CA TYR A 61 1.34 -12.52 -2.77
C TYR A 61 0.46 -12.64 -1.52
N THR A 62 0.97 -12.26 -0.35
CA THR A 62 0.20 -12.24 0.91
C THR A 62 -0.58 -10.94 1.07
N ALA A 63 0.13 -9.82 1.09
CA ALA A 63 -0.44 -8.48 1.13
C ALA A 63 0.61 -7.51 0.58
N ASP A 64 0.15 -6.59 -0.27
CA ASP A 64 0.91 -5.38 -0.58
C ASP A 64 0.11 -4.19 -0.06
N PHE A 65 0.79 -3.12 0.30
CA PHE A 65 0.12 -1.94 0.83
C PHE A 65 0.89 -0.66 0.52
N GLU A 66 0.14 0.43 0.56
CA GLU A 66 0.63 1.78 0.34
C GLU A 66 0.46 2.56 1.63
N ILE A 67 1.46 3.35 2.01
CA ILE A 67 1.39 4.27 3.14
C ILE A 67 1.34 5.69 2.62
N TYR A 68 0.24 6.37 2.97
CA TYR A 68 -0.01 7.78 2.73
C TYR A 68 0.11 8.53 4.05
N ASP A 69 1.27 9.12 4.32
CA ASP A 69 1.56 9.83 5.56
C ASP A 69 1.61 11.37 5.35
N GLU A 70 2.21 12.09 6.29
CA GLU A 70 2.36 13.56 6.22
C GLU A 70 2.99 14.04 4.91
N LYS A 71 3.86 13.22 4.29
CA LYS A 71 4.51 13.57 3.03
C LYS A 71 3.61 13.38 1.81
N SER A 72 2.46 12.74 1.95
CA SER A 72 1.46 12.61 0.89
C SER A 72 0.41 13.72 0.90
N MET A 73 0.45 14.64 1.87
CA MET A 73 -0.59 15.64 2.09
C MET A 73 -0.67 16.72 1.01
N ASN A 74 0.41 16.99 0.29
CA ASN A 74 0.40 17.87 -0.88
C ASN A 74 0.22 17.02 -2.15
N PRO A 75 -0.97 17.00 -2.79
CA PRO A 75 -1.21 16.12 -3.93
C PRO A 75 -0.32 16.42 -5.13
N GLN A 76 0.23 17.64 -5.25
CA GLN A 76 1.08 18.02 -6.38
C GLN A 76 2.56 17.66 -6.17
N ASP A 77 2.94 17.34 -4.94
CA ASP A 77 4.29 16.96 -4.53
C ASP A 77 4.21 16.02 -3.33
N ALA A 78 3.72 14.81 -3.61
CA ALA A 78 3.50 13.76 -2.63
C ALA A 78 4.64 12.75 -2.66
N GLU A 79 4.94 12.17 -1.51
CA GLU A 79 5.73 10.95 -1.37
C GLU A 79 4.82 9.84 -0.83
N VAL A 80 4.75 8.69 -1.52
CA VAL A 80 3.98 7.50 -1.10
C VAL A 80 4.93 6.31 -1.00
N SER A 81 4.89 5.59 0.11
CA SER A 81 5.65 4.34 0.24
C SER A 81 4.79 3.16 -0.18
N ILE A 82 5.30 2.32 -1.08
CA ILE A 82 4.67 1.08 -1.55
C ILE A 82 5.48 -0.11 -1.03
N TYR A 83 4.83 -1.04 -0.35
CA TYR A 83 5.44 -2.25 0.19
C TYR A 83 4.92 -3.47 -0.55
N VAL A 84 5.82 -4.22 -1.18
CA VAL A 84 5.49 -5.41 -1.99
C VAL A 84 6.04 -6.65 -1.31
N ALA A 85 5.17 -7.60 -0.96
CA ALA A 85 5.60 -8.79 -0.24
C ALA A 85 6.41 -9.75 -1.13
N ILE A 86 7.59 -10.13 -0.65
CA ILE A 86 8.54 -11.03 -1.33
C ILE A 86 8.89 -12.23 -0.45
N LYS A 87 9.45 -13.29 -1.06
CA LYS A 87 9.97 -14.46 -0.36
C LYS A 87 11.34 -14.22 0.25
#